data_AF-A0A4P5Z4A2-F1
#
_entry.id   AF-A0A4P5Z4A2-F1
#
_cell.length_a   1.000
_cell.length_b   1.000
_cell.length_c   1.000
_cell.angle_alpha   90.00
_cell.angle_beta   90.00
_cell.angle_gamma   90.00
#
_symmetry.space_group_name_H-M   'P 1'
#
loop_
_entity.id
_entity.type
_entity.pdbx_description
1 polymer ?
#
loop_
_entity_poly.entity_id
_entity_poly.type
_entity_poly.pdbx_seq_one_letter_code
_entity_poly.pdbx_strand_id
1 'polypeptide(L)'
;MSEADREQLLEAALRRPLTAEELRRRDAHFAAAPDARAAWELELRLRRSVRRLPAVPVATNFTGRVLERIDAEERAAQRRPARSRLARWLAHGWLKPAFATLLVLSLGTLTAQQIRSRHRATLAHSAAAVSLAARLPDLKLMKDFDPIHRLSAVPTRWVDEELLAALEPGFAR
;
A
#
# COMPACT_ATOMS: atom_id res chain seq x y z
N MET A 1 -21.00 -45.84 16.53
CA MET A 1 -20.69 -45.19 17.81
C MET A 1 -20.56 -43.71 17.56
N SER A 2 -21.15 -42.84 18.40
CA SER A 2 -21.05 -41.40 18.22
C SER A 2 -19.68 -40.86 18.66
N GLU A 3 -19.35 -39.62 18.31
CA GLU A 3 -18.11 -38.98 18.74
C GLU A 3 -18.07 -38.76 20.27
N ALA A 4 -19.20 -38.40 20.88
CA ALA A 4 -19.31 -38.24 22.32
C ALA A 4 -19.04 -39.56 23.06
N ASP A 5 -19.57 -40.68 22.56
CA ASP A 5 -19.32 -42.01 23.14
C ASP A 5 -17.83 -42.38 23.07
N ARG A 6 -17.16 -42.04 21.97
CA ARG A 6 -15.73 -42.27 21.77
C ARG A 6 -14.90 -41.48 22.79
N GLU A 7 -15.26 -40.22 23.02
CA GLU A 7 -14.59 -39.36 23.98
C GLU A 7 -14.79 -39.86 25.42
N GLN A 8 -16.00 -40.32 25.76
CA GLN A 8 -16.27 -40.93 27.07
C GLN A 8 -15.43 -42.20 27.30
N LEU A 9 -15.28 -43.05 26.27
CA LEU A 9 -14.42 -44.24 26.36
C LEU A 9 -12.94 -43.87 26.51
N LEU A 10 -12.47 -42.81 25.84
CA LEU A 10 -11.11 -42.30 26.03
C LEU A 10 -10.88 -41.81 27.46
N GLU A 11 -11.78 -40.99 27.98
CA GLU A 11 -11.73 -40.50 29.37
C GLU A 11 -11.77 -41.65 30.37
N ALA A 12 -12.64 -42.63 30.16
CA ALA A 12 -12.71 -43.83 30.99
C ALA A 12 -11.37 -44.59 30.97
N ALA A 13 -10.80 -44.85 29.79
CA ALA A 13 -9.53 -45.56 29.59
C ALA A 13 -8.29 -44.82 30.15
N LEU A 14 -8.41 -43.51 30.38
CA LEU A 14 -7.39 -42.70 31.06
C LEU A 14 -7.48 -42.80 32.57
N ARG A 15 -8.69 -42.91 33.12
CA ARG A 15 -8.91 -42.93 34.57
C ARG A 15 -8.81 -44.34 35.16
N ARG A 16 -9.32 -45.34 34.43
CA ARG A 16 -9.39 -46.73 34.87
C ARG A 16 -9.27 -47.71 33.69
N PRO A 17 -9.03 -49.01 33.95
CA PRO A 17 -9.28 -50.04 32.94
C PRO A 17 -10.74 -50.01 32.46
N LEU A 18 -10.94 -50.23 31.17
CA LEU A 18 -12.28 -50.34 30.57
C LEU A 18 -12.99 -51.60 31.08
N THR A 19 -14.30 -51.53 31.26
CA THR A 19 -15.13 -52.69 31.61
C THR A 19 -15.29 -53.63 30.42
N ALA A 20 -15.73 -54.87 30.68
CA ALA A 20 -16.00 -55.85 29.62
C ALA A 20 -16.99 -55.33 28.56
N GLU A 21 -18.02 -54.59 29.00
CA GLU A 21 -19.01 -54.00 28.10
C GLU A 21 -18.43 -52.85 27.26
N GLU A 22 -17.60 -51.99 27.86
CA GLU A 22 -16.89 -50.93 27.15
C GLU A 22 -15.90 -51.49 26.11
N LEU A 23 -15.19 -52.57 26.46
CA LEU A 23 -14.30 -53.27 25.53
C LEU A 23 -15.06 -53.86 24.36
N ARG A 24 -16.19 -54.55 24.60
CA ARG A 24 -17.04 -55.08 23.53
C ARG A 24 -17.52 -53.97 22.59
N ARG A 25 -17.98 -52.85 23.13
CA ARG A 25 -18.45 -51.71 22.31
C ARG A 25 -17.32 -51.10 21.48
N ARG A 26 -16.14 -50.93 22.07
CA ARG A 26 -14.94 -50.44 21.36
C ARG A 26 -14.51 -51.41 20.26
N ASP A 27 -14.46 -52.70 20.56
CA ASP A 27 -13.99 -53.72 19.61
C ASP A 27 -14.98 -53.89 18.46
N ALA A 28 -16.29 -53.82 18.72
CA ALA A 28 -17.31 -53.78 17.67
C ALA A 28 -17.15 -52.56 16.75
N HIS A 29 -16.79 -51.40 17.32
CA HIS A 29 -16.51 -50.20 16.53
C HIS A 29 -15.26 -50.35 15.66
N PHE A 30 -14.17 -50.90 16.21
CA PHE A 30 -12.93 -51.12 15.46
C PHE A 30 -13.05 -52.23 14.41
N ALA A 31 -13.91 -53.22 14.63
CA ALA A 31 -14.24 -54.21 13.60
C ALA A 31 -14.91 -53.57 12.38
N ALA A 32 -15.74 -52.55 12.60
CA ALA A 32 -16.38 -51.79 11.53
C ALA A 32 -15.44 -50.74 10.87
N ALA A 33 -14.40 -50.27 11.58
CA ALA A 33 -13.48 -49.25 11.10
C ALA A 33 -12.05 -49.50 11.65
N PRO A 34 -11.20 -50.27 10.94
CA PRO A 34 -9.85 -50.61 11.40
C PRO A 34 -8.95 -49.39 11.60
N ASP A 35 -9.07 -48.37 10.75
CA ASP A 35 -8.26 -47.13 10.85
C ASP A 35 -8.57 -46.33 12.12
N ALA A 36 -9.80 -46.43 12.63
CA ALA A 36 -10.22 -45.77 13.87
C ALA A 36 -9.47 -46.31 15.09
N ARG A 37 -8.99 -47.56 15.04
CA ARG A 37 -8.21 -48.17 16.12
C ARG A 37 -6.86 -47.47 16.29
N ALA A 38 -6.13 -47.27 15.20
CA ALA A 38 -4.82 -46.64 15.24
C ALA A 38 -4.90 -45.20 15.78
N ALA A 39 -5.89 -44.44 15.30
CA ALA A 39 -6.16 -43.08 15.78
C ALA A 39 -6.51 -43.06 17.28
N TRP A 40 -7.35 -43.97 17.74
CA TRP A 40 -7.73 -44.08 19.15
C TRP A 40 -6.54 -44.46 20.06
N GLU A 41 -5.72 -45.42 19.65
CA GLU A 41 -4.54 -45.84 20.40
C GLU A 41 -3.49 -44.71 20.49
N LEU A 42 -3.30 -43.97 19.40
CA LEU A 42 -2.42 -42.79 19.38
C LEU A 42 -2.90 -41.72 20.35
N GLU A 43 -4.19 -41.37 20.32
CA GLU A 43 -4.79 -40.37 21.20
C GLU A 43 -4.66 -40.77 22.67
N LEU A 44 -4.95 -42.04 22.99
CA LEU A 44 -4.81 -42.55 24.35
C LEU A 44 -3.35 -42.50 24.84
N ARG A 45 -2.38 -42.83 23.98
CA ARG A 45 -0.95 -42.74 24.30
C ARG A 45 -0.51 -41.30 24.50
N LEU A 46 -0.96 -40.38 23.65
CA LEU A 46 -0.68 -38.95 23.74
C LEU A 46 -1.16 -38.41 25.08
N ARG A 47 -2.44 -38.60 25.42
CA ARG A 47 -3.03 -38.11 26.66
C ARG A 47 -2.37 -38.69 27.91
N ARG A 48 -1.99 -39.98 27.89
CA ARG A 48 -1.20 -40.58 28.97
C ARG A 48 0.18 -39.94 29.12
N SER A 49 0.83 -39.60 28.01
CA SER A 49 2.14 -38.96 28.01
C SER A 49 2.05 -37.54 28.57
N VAL A 50 1.05 -36.77 28.15
CA VAL A 50 0.78 -35.42 28.66
C VAL A 50 0.50 -35.44 30.17
N ARG A 51 -0.31 -36.39 30.66
CA ARG A 51 -0.60 -36.52 32.09
C ARG A 51 0.61 -36.89 32.96
N ARG A 52 1.67 -37.45 32.36
CA ARG A 52 2.92 -37.77 33.05
C ARG A 52 3.89 -36.59 33.10
N LEU A 53 3.60 -35.51 32.39
CA LEU A 53 4.44 -34.32 32.45
C LEU A 53 4.39 -33.72 33.86
N PRO A 54 5.53 -33.24 34.39
CA PRO A 54 5.56 -32.59 35.68
C PRO A 54 4.71 -31.31 35.62
N ALA A 55 4.02 -31.01 36.72
CA ALA A 55 3.38 -29.72 36.87
C ALA A 55 4.48 -28.65 36.91
N VAL A 56 4.51 -27.77 35.90
CA VAL A 56 5.43 -26.65 35.86
C VAL A 56 4.84 -25.52 36.71
N PRO A 57 5.57 -24.99 37.70
CA PRO A 57 5.08 -23.87 38.49
C PRO A 57 4.86 -22.67 37.57
N VAL A 58 3.68 -22.07 37.67
CA VAL A 58 3.34 -20.86 36.92
C VAL A 58 4.07 -19.68 37.56
N ALA A 59 4.61 -18.78 36.74
CA ALA A 59 5.24 -17.56 37.25
C ALA A 59 4.24 -16.73 38.06
N THR A 60 4.67 -16.15 39.18
CA THR A 60 3.81 -15.35 40.08
C THR A 60 3.22 -14.11 39.41
N ASN A 61 3.87 -13.61 38.35
CA ASN A 61 3.41 -12.47 37.55
C ASN A 61 2.75 -12.89 36.23
N PHE A 62 2.39 -14.17 36.04
CA PHE A 62 1.83 -14.69 34.80
C PHE A 62 0.64 -13.86 34.31
N THR A 63 -0.35 -13.60 35.17
CA THR A 63 -1.53 -12.81 34.82
C THR A 63 -1.16 -11.40 34.39
N GLY A 64 -0.21 -10.76 35.07
CA GLY A 64 0.29 -9.44 34.70
C GLY A 64 0.91 -9.44 33.30
N ARG A 65 1.76 -10.42 32.99
CA ARG A 65 2.39 -10.55 31.66
C ARG A 65 1.39 -10.86 30.55
N VAL A 66 0.34 -11.64 30.85
CA VAL A 66 -0.73 -11.95 29.90
C VAL A 66 -1.54 -10.69 29.58
N LEU A 67 -1.98 -9.94 30.61
CA LEU A 67 -2.73 -8.70 30.42
C LEU A 67 -1.90 -7.66 29.66
N GLU A 68 -0.64 -7.48 30.03
CA GLU A 68 0.28 -6.58 29.31
C GLU A 68 0.40 -6.96 27.83
N ARG A 69 0.42 -8.26 27.52
CA ARG A 69 0.51 -8.73 26.14
C ARG A 69 -0.78 -8.49 25.36
N ILE A 70 -1.93 -8.77 25.96
CA ILE A 70 -3.25 -8.50 25.37
C ILE A 70 -3.38 -7.01 25.07
N ASP A 71 -3.11 -6.16 26.07
CA ASP A 71 -3.11 -4.70 25.95
C ASP A 71 -2.19 -4.21 24.82
N ALA A 72 -0.98 -4.78 24.73
CA ALA A 72 -0.03 -4.43 23.68
C ALA A 72 -0.54 -4.81 22.28
N GLU A 73 -1.19 -5.98 22.16
CA GLU A 73 -1.79 -6.45 20.90
C GLU A 73 -3.00 -5.62 20.50
N GLU A 74 -3.86 -5.24 21.45
CA GLU A 74 -5.00 -4.34 21.20
C GLU A 74 -4.53 -2.95 20.77
N ARG A 75 -3.54 -2.38 21.46
CA ARG A 75 -2.93 -1.10 21.05
C ARG A 75 -2.28 -1.23 19.67
N ALA A 76 -1.62 -2.35 19.36
CA ALA A 76 -1.03 -2.58 18.04
C ALA A 76 -2.09 -2.73 16.94
N ALA A 77 -3.22 -3.37 17.25
CA ALA A 77 -4.36 -3.51 16.33
C ALA A 77 -4.99 -2.15 16.02
N GLN A 78 -5.21 -1.31 17.04
CA GLN A 78 -5.72 0.06 16.88
C GLN A 78 -4.73 0.99 16.19
N ARG A 79 -3.42 0.81 16.45
CA ARG A 79 -2.36 1.61 15.85
C ARG A 79 -1.98 1.19 14.44
N ARG A 80 -2.56 0.12 13.84
CA ARG A 80 -2.30 -0.24 12.43
C ARG A 80 -2.68 0.96 11.56
N PRO A 81 -1.73 1.80 11.13
CA PRO A 81 -2.08 2.94 10.32
C PRO A 81 -2.37 2.36 8.93
N ALA A 82 -3.52 2.72 8.35
CA ALA A 82 -3.72 2.59 6.91
C ALA A 82 -2.52 3.23 6.14
N ARG A 83 -1.91 4.26 6.76
CA ARG A 83 -0.66 4.90 6.35
C ARG A 83 0.57 3.98 6.28
N SER A 84 0.65 2.88 7.04
CA SER A 84 1.83 1.98 7.04
C SER A 84 1.89 1.04 5.84
N ARG A 85 0.76 0.76 5.19
CA ARG A 85 0.73 0.02 3.92
C ARG A 85 1.08 0.95 2.76
N LEU A 86 0.52 2.16 2.75
CA LEU A 86 0.84 3.18 1.75
C LEU A 86 2.33 3.58 1.83
N ALA A 87 2.85 3.83 3.04
CA ALA A 87 4.26 4.15 3.25
C ALA A 87 5.20 3.01 2.84
N ARG A 88 4.84 1.73 3.11
CA ARG A 88 5.62 0.59 2.62
C ARG A 88 5.56 0.44 1.10
N TRP A 89 4.41 0.67 0.49
CA TRP A 89 4.22 0.60 -0.96
C TRP A 89 5.02 1.69 -1.68
N LEU A 90 4.98 2.94 -1.19
CA LEU A 90 5.83 4.02 -1.68
C LEU A 90 7.32 3.74 -1.43
N ALA A 91 7.67 3.20 -0.27
CA ALA A 91 9.06 2.89 0.09
C ALA A 91 9.69 1.79 -0.78
N HIS A 92 8.92 0.78 -1.18
CA HIS A 92 9.40 -0.34 -2.00
C HIS A 92 9.37 -0.08 -3.50
N GLY A 93 8.48 0.80 -4.00
CA GLY A 93 8.30 1.00 -5.44
C GLY A 93 9.04 2.19 -6.05
N TRP A 94 9.24 3.28 -5.30
CA TRP A 94 9.56 4.57 -5.94
C TRP A 94 10.84 5.26 -5.46
N LEU A 95 11.49 4.81 -4.37
CA LEU A 95 12.71 5.47 -3.88
C LEU A 95 13.90 5.34 -4.85
N LYS A 96 14.03 4.22 -5.56
CA LYS A 96 15.13 4.00 -6.52
C LYS A 96 15.02 4.86 -7.78
N PRO A 97 13.87 4.94 -8.48
CA PRO A 97 13.74 5.81 -9.65
C PRO A 97 13.68 7.31 -9.27
N ALA A 98 13.12 7.67 -8.11
CA ALA A 98 13.00 9.07 -7.70
C ALA A 98 14.36 9.72 -7.38
N PHE A 99 15.29 8.98 -6.77
CA PHE A 99 16.66 9.48 -6.57
C PHE A 99 17.39 9.66 -7.90
N ALA A 100 17.23 8.72 -8.84
CA ALA A 100 17.86 8.79 -10.15
C ALA A 100 17.37 9.99 -10.98
N THR A 101 16.06 10.26 -10.97
CA THR A 101 15.51 11.44 -11.69
C THR A 101 15.95 12.75 -11.05
N LEU A 102 16.02 12.84 -9.72
CA LEU A 102 16.53 14.04 -9.03
C LEU A 102 18.03 14.27 -9.32
N LEU A 103 18.82 13.20 -9.39
CA LEU A 103 20.25 13.27 -9.71
C LEU A 103 20.48 13.70 -11.17
N VAL A 104 19.70 13.15 -12.12
CA VAL A 104 19.78 13.55 -13.53
C VAL A 104 19.31 15.00 -13.72
N LEU A 105 18.25 15.43 -13.06
CA LEU A 105 17.74 16.80 -13.15
C LEU A 105 18.71 17.84 -12.54
N SER A 106 19.31 17.51 -11.39
CA SER A 106 20.32 18.37 -10.76
C SER A 106 21.62 18.44 -11.57
N LEU A 107 22.10 17.33 -12.12
CA LEU A 107 23.29 17.31 -12.99
C LEU A 107 23.05 18.02 -14.34
N GLY A 108 21.85 17.87 -14.91
CA GLY A 108 21.43 18.56 -16.14
C GLY A 108 21.30 20.07 -15.98
N THR A 109 20.78 20.55 -14.84
CA THR A 109 20.66 22.00 -14.58
C THR A 109 22.02 22.66 -14.32
N LEU A 110 22.92 21.98 -13.60
CA LEU A 110 24.28 22.48 -13.35
C LEU A 110 25.10 22.60 -14.64
N THR A 111 25.03 21.60 -15.53
CA THR A 111 25.74 21.62 -16.82
C THR A 111 25.18 22.70 -17.76
N ALA A 112 23.85 22.87 -17.81
CA ALA A 112 23.22 23.94 -18.60
C ALA A 112 23.61 25.35 -18.11
N GLN A 113 23.74 25.56 -16.79
CA GLN A 113 24.25 26.82 -16.25
C GLN A 113 25.72 27.06 -16.59
N GLN A 114 26.56 26.01 -16.55
CA GLN A 114 27.99 26.10 -16.88
C GLN A 114 28.23 26.41 -18.37
N ILE A 115 27.37 25.89 -19.27
CA ILE A 115 27.43 26.20 -20.69
C ILE A 115 26.94 27.63 -20.96
N ARG A 116 25.87 28.08 -20.29
CA ARG A 116 25.38 29.47 -20.39
C ARG A 116 26.38 30.49 -19.84
N SER A 117 27.11 30.19 -18.78
CA SER A 117 28.14 31.10 -18.25
C SER A 117 29.34 31.23 -19.18
N ARG A 118 29.75 30.14 -19.86
CA ARG A 118 30.77 30.20 -20.91
C ARG A 118 30.32 30.99 -22.13
N HIS A 119 29.06 30.86 -22.56
CA HIS A 119 28.53 31.71 -23.64
C HIS A 119 28.40 33.19 -23.25
N ARG A 120 28.12 33.52 -21.98
CA ARG A 120 28.12 34.92 -21.53
C ARG A 120 29.50 35.57 -21.62
N ALA A 121 30.59 34.82 -21.45
CA ALA A 121 31.94 35.36 -21.61
C ALA A 121 32.23 35.72 -23.09
N THR A 122 31.78 34.88 -24.03
CA THR A 122 31.93 35.17 -25.47
C THR A 122 30.99 36.29 -25.92
N LEU A 123 29.75 36.30 -25.43
CA LEU A 123 28.77 37.35 -25.73
C LEU A 123 29.11 38.70 -25.09
N ALA A 124 29.84 38.74 -23.98
CA ALA A 124 30.30 40.01 -23.39
C ALA A 124 31.31 40.73 -24.31
N HIS A 125 32.15 39.97 -25.03
CA HIS A 125 33.03 40.52 -26.06
C HIS A 125 32.25 40.99 -27.30
N SER A 126 31.20 40.25 -27.70
CA SER A 126 30.33 40.64 -28.82
C SER A 126 29.42 41.83 -28.48
N ALA A 127 28.91 41.91 -27.25
CA ALA A 127 28.03 42.97 -26.78
C ALA A 127 28.77 44.30 -26.58
N ALA A 128 30.04 44.27 -26.18
CA ALA A 128 30.88 45.46 -26.14
C ALA A 128 31.13 46.02 -27.56
N ALA A 129 31.28 45.15 -28.56
CA ALA A 129 31.42 45.56 -29.96
C ALA A 129 30.11 46.10 -30.57
N VAL A 130 28.96 45.48 -30.24
CA VAL A 130 27.64 45.90 -30.75
C VAL A 130 27.09 47.13 -30.01
N SER A 131 27.40 47.32 -28.72
CA SER A 131 27.01 48.53 -27.96
C SER A 131 27.72 49.80 -28.43
N LEU A 132 28.89 49.68 -29.08
CA LEU A 132 29.55 50.80 -29.75
C LEU A 132 28.95 51.11 -31.12
N ALA A 133 28.33 50.10 -31.76
CA ALA A 133 27.73 50.20 -33.10
C ALA A 133 26.23 50.53 -33.10
N ALA A 134 25.51 50.34 -31.98
CA ALA A 134 24.07 50.55 -31.86
C ALA A 134 23.69 51.88 -31.17
N ARG A 135 24.38 52.97 -31.51
CA ARG A 135 23.76 54.30 -31.45
C ARG A 135 22.60 54.31 -32.46
N LEU A 136 21.38 54.03 -31.97
CA LEU A 136 20.00 54.24 -32.48
C LEU A 136 19.75 54.57 -33.98
N PRO A 137 18.70 53.98 -34.59
CA PRO A 137 17.38 54.65 -34.69
C PRO A 137 16.18 53.66 -34.59
N ASP A 138 14.89 53.97 -34.43
CA ASP A 138 14.04 55.16 -34.27
C ASP A 138 12.76 54.68 -33.53
N LEU A 139 12.27 55.40 -32.53
CA LEU A 139 11.16 55.02 -31.64
C LEU A 139 9.78 55.00 -32.35
N LYS A 140 9.72 55.40 -33.62
CA LYS A 140 8.50 55.53 -34.43
C LYS A 140 7.82 54.21 -34.77
N LEU A 141 8.54 53.08 -34.76
CA LEU A 141 7.99 51.76 -35.10
C LEU A 141 7.08 51.16 -34.01
N MET A 142 7.07 51.70 -32.79
CA MET A 142 6.21 51.20 -31.71
C MET A 142 4.78 51.77 -31.74
N LYS A 143 4.44 52.68 -32.66
CA LYS A 143 3.11 53.29 -32.74
C LYS A 143 2.08 52.50 -33.56
N ASP A 144 2.51 51.50 -34.35
CA ASP A 144 1.64 50.79 -35.29
C ASP A 144 0.76 49.69 -34.65
N PHE A 145 0.85 49.48 -33.34
CA PHE A 145 0.08 48.44 -32.62
C PHE A 145 -1.25 48.94 -32.02
N ASP A 146 -1.50 50.25 -32.06
CA ASP A 146 -2.72 50.87 -31.52
C ASP A 146 -4.04 50.41 -32.20
N PRO A 147 -4.07 50.03 -33.51
CA PRO A 147 -5.29 49.52 -34.16
C PRO A 147 -5.76 48.16 -33.64
N ILE A 148 -4.84 47.26 -33.25
CA ILE A 148 -5.18 45.90 -32.76
C ILE A 148 -5.93 46.00 -31.42
N HIS A 149 -5.58 46.98 -30.59
CA HIS A 149 -6.25 47.22 -29.31
C HIS A 149 -7.67 47.77 -29.43
N ARG A 150 -8.06 48.34 -30.58
CA ARG A 150 -9.42 48.86 -30.78
C ARG A 150 -10.42 47.77 -31.21
N LEU A 151 -9.96 46.63 -31.72
CA LEU A 151 -10.83 45.51 -32.11
C LEU A 151 -11.41 44.77 -30.90
N SER A 152 -10.71 44.72 -29.76
CA SER A 152 -11.20 44.06 -28.55
C SER A 152 -12.28 44.84 -27.80
N ALA A 153 -12.58 46.08 -28.22
CA ALA A 153 -13.54 46.96 -27.55
C ALA A 153 -14.91 47.01 -28.24
N VAL A 154 -15.16 46.21 -29.29
CA VAL A 154 -16.46 46.13 -29.95
C VAL A 154 -17.41 45.26 -29.09
N PRO A 155 -18.54 45.79 -28.60
CA PRO A 155 -19.49 44.99 -27.82
C PRO A 155 -20.12 43.88 -28.68
N THR A 156 -20.25 42.68 -28.10
CA THR A 156 -20.76 41.40 -28.67
C THR A 156 -22.24 41.40 -29.09
N ARG A 157 -22.79 42.54 -29.51
CA ARG A 157 -24.21 42.68 -29.86
C ARG A 157 -24.54 42.25 -31.29
N TRP A 158 -23.56 41.75 -32.05
CA TRP A 158 -23.71 41.24 -33.43
C TRP A 158 -23.39 39.74 -33.49
N VAL A 159 -23.94 38.98 -32.54
CA VAL A 159 -24.00 37.53 -32.70
C VAL A 159 -25.15 37.28 -33.67
N ASP A 160 -24.80 36.91 -34.89
CA ASP A 160 -25.78 36.59 -35.94
C ASP A 160 -26.51 35.29 -35.55
N GLU A 161 -27.74 35.43 -35.06
CA GLU A 161 -28.57 34.32 -34.56
C GLU A 161 -28.87 33.28 -35.65
N GLU A 162 -28.89 33.69 -36.93
CA GLU A 162 -28.99 32.76 -38.07
C GLU A 162 -27.77 31.82 -38.17
N LEU A 163 -26.58 32.30 -37.83
CA LEU A 163 -25.35 31.51 -37.88
C LEU A 163 -25.26 30.51 -36.71
N LEU A 164 -25.83 30.86 -35.56
CA LEU A 164 -25.98 29.96 -34.41
C LEU A 164 -27.04 28.88 -34.66
N ALA A 165 -28.17 29.24 -35.26
CA ALA A 165 -29.23 28.28 -35.60
C ALA A 165 -28.77 27.25 -36.66
N ALA A 166 -27.87 27.64 -37.57
CA ALA A 166 -27.26 26.72 -38.53
C ALA A 166 -26.30 25.70 -37.89
N LEU A 167 -25.80 25.95 -36.68
CA LEU A 167 -24.84 25.09 -35.98
C LEU A 167 -25.50 24.07 -35.03
N GLU A 168 -26.79 24.23 -34.71
CA GLU A 168 -27.53 23.42 -33.73
C GLU A 168 -28.46 22.27 -34.25
N PRO A 169 -28.45 21.76 -35.51
CA PRO A 169 -29.30 20.62 -35.87
C PRO A 169 -28.64 19.25 -35.59
N GLY A 170 -28.00 19.08 -34.42
CA GLY A 170 -27.19 17.89 -34.11
C GLY A 170 -27.41 17.22 -32.74
N PHE A 171 -28.39 17.65 -31.93
CA PHE A 171 -28.63 17.08 -30.59
C PHE A 171 -30.09 16.64 -30.36
N ALA A 172 -30.67 15.92 -31.32
CA ALA A 172 -31.89 15.15 -31.08
C ALA A 172 -31.95 13.88 -31.95
N ARG A 173 -31.33 12.80 -31.45
CA ARG A 173 -31.86 11.43 -31.52
C ARG A 173 -31.16 10.54 -30.51
#